data_AF-A0A3D1SK41-F1
#
_entry.id   AF-A0A3D1SK41-F1
#
_cell.length_a   1.000
_cell.length_b   1.000
_cell.length_c   1.000
_cell.angle_alpha   90.00
_cell.angle_beta   90.00
_cell.angle_gamma   90.00
#
_symmetry.space_group_name_H-M   'P 1'
#
loop_
_entity.id
_entity.type
_entity.pdbx_description
1 polymer ?
#
loop_
_entity_poly.entity_id
_entity_poly.type
_entity_poly.pdbx_seq_one_letter_code
_entity_poly.pdbx_strand_id
1 'polypeptide(L)'
;RDGLVDIAIKDGRFARIASELPSPSSAIREIDAAGRLVVPPFIDAHVHLDAVLTVGQPRYNTTGTLLEGIQIWSELKPSLTREDVKKRVLEEIRWEVAQGTLHIRSHVDVCDPNLTALKALLEVREEVRDICNLQLVAFPQDGIMSFPNGRELLRKAMELGCDLVGGIPHFEWTRDMGVEDVHYAFELAKEFNRDIDCHCDETDDPLSRFTEVMAADTIQQGWQGRVTASHCTAMHSYDNAYAFKLIHLLALAQVNVIANPFDNVVLQGRFDTYPKRRG
;
A
#
# COMPACT_ATOMS: atom_id res chain seq x y z
N ARG A 1 10.83 27.88 -5.20
CA ARG A 1 11.98 28.81 -5.18
C ARG A 1 12.38 28.99 -6.61
N ASP A 2 12.52 30.22 -7.09
CA ASP A 2 12.85 30.47 -8.49
C ASP A 2 14.38 30.55 -8.62
N GLY A 3 14.95 29.82 -9.59
CA GLY A 3 16.39 29.82 -9.89
C GLY A 3 17.19 28.62 -9.35
N LEU A 4 18.47 28.57 -9.73
CA LEU A 4 19.42 27.56 -9.28
C LEU A 4 19.80 27.78 -7.80
N VAL A 5 20.05 26.69 -7.09
CA VAL A 5 20.45 26.69 -5.68
C VAL A 5 21.49 25.63 -5.40
N ASP A 6 22.33 25.90 -4.41
CA ASP A 6 23.22 24.94 -3.79
C ASP A 6 22.57 24.36 -2.52
N ILE A 7 22.82 23.06 -2.27
CA ILE A 7 22.31 22.33 -1.11
C ILE A 7 23.51 21.79 -0.31
N ALA A 8 23.75 22.33 0.88
CA ALA A 8 24.74 21.80 1.80
C ALA A 8 24.14 20.71 2.68
N ILE A 9 24.81 19.56 2.74
CA ILE A 9 24.45 18.42 3.58
C ILE A 9 25.54 18.25 4.64
N LYS A 10 25.14 18.15 5.91
CA LYS A 10 26.03 17.86 7.04
C LYS A 10 25.33 16.89 7.98
N ASP A 11 26.04 15.84 8.40
CA ASP A 11 25.54 14.84 9.35
C ASP A 11 24.16 14.26 8.95
N GLY A 12 23.98 13.98 7.64
CA GLY A 12 22.76 13.41 7.07
C GLY A 12 21.57 14.37 6.96
N ARG A 13 21.76 15.68 7.19
CA ARG A 13 20.68 16.69 7.16
C ARG A 13 21.01 17.84 6.20
N PHE A 14 19.97 18.44 5.62
CA PHE A 14 20.11 19.69 4.87
C PHE A 14 20.50 20.82 5.84
N ALA A 15 21.76 21.24 5.78
CA ALA A 15 22.31 22.27 6.65
C ALA A 15 22.01 23.68 6.13
N ARG A 16 22.03 23.88 4.81
CA ARG A 16 21.72 25.18 4.17
C ARG A 16 21.30 24.98 2.72
N ILE A 17 20.35 25.80 2.26
CA ILE A 17 19.93 25.87 0.86
C ILE A 17 19.89 27.34 0.44
N ALA A 18 20.73 27.75 -0.50
CA ALA A 18 20.87 29.14 -0.94
C ALA A 18 21.23 29.21 -2.44
N SER A 19 21.07 30.38 -3.08
CA SER A 19 21.39 30.57 -4.51
C SER A 19 22.87 30.38 -4.83
N GLU A 20 23.73 30.68 -3.87
CA GLU A 20 25.17 30.46 -3.94
C GLU A 20 25.63 30.16 -2.51
N LEU A 21 26.33 29.05 -2.33
CA LEU A 21 27.05 28.74 -1.10
C LEU A 21 28.54 29.05 -1.30
N PRO A 22 29.24 29.56 -0.26
CA PRO A 22 30.68 29.77 -0.38
C PRO A 22 31.33 28.46 -0.82
N SER A 23 32.10 28.52 -1.92
CA SER A 23 32.81 27.37 -2.48
C SER A 23 33.55 26.66 -1.34
N PRO A 24 33.11 25.46 -0.94
CA PRO A 24 33.57 24.91 0.31
C PRO A 24 34.92 24.26 0.03
N SER A 25 36.00 24.93 0.40
CA SER A 25 37.30 24.28 0.61
C SER A 25 37.26 23.19 1.73
N SER A 26 36.06 22.78 2.17
CA SER A 26 35.73 21.90 3.28
C SER A 26 34.67 20.83 2.96
N ALA A 27 34.07 20.81 1.76
CA ALA A 27 33.13 19.74 1.42
C ALA A 27 33.88 18.45 1.08
N ILE A 28 33.44 17.34 1.65
CA ILE A 28 34.04 16.01 1.42
C ILE A 28 33.71 15.51 0.00
N ARG A 29 32.56 15.92 -0.55
CA ARG A 29 32.08 15.56 -1.88
C ARG A 29 31.19 16.67 -2.42
N GLU A 30 31.35 16.97 -3.70
CA GLU A 30 30.49 17.86 -4.47
C GLU A 30 29.81 17.07 -5.60
N ILE A 31 28.55 17.40 -5.88
CA ILE A 31 27.79 16.81 -6.98
C ILE A 31 27.18 17.96 -7.77
N ASP A 32 27.68 18.20 -8.98
CA ASP A 32 27.10 19.17 -9.90
C ASP A 32 25.83 18.58 -10.53
N ALA A 33 24.68 19.15 -10.18
CA ALA A 33 23.39 18.76 -10.77
C ALA A 33 23.27 19.18 -12.25
N ALA A 34 24.17 20.03 -12.75
CA ALA A 34 24.18 20.64 -14.08
C ALA A 34 22.83 21.27 -14.46
N GLY A 35 22.24 22.01 -13.51
CA GLY A 35 20.95 22.68 -13.67
C GLY A 35 19.73 21.75 -13.73
N ARG A 36 19.88 20.45 -13.43
CA ARG A 36 18.77 19.50 -13.36
C ARG A 36 17.95 19.68 -12.08
N LEU A 37 16.73 19.17 -12.13
CA LEU A 37 15.83 19.13 -10.99
C LEU A 37 16.38 18.20 -9.89
N VAL A 38 16.38 18.69 -8.65
CA VAL A 38 16.60 17.90 -7.44
C VAL A 38 15.31 17.87 -6.65
N VAL A 39 14.79 16.67 -6.38
CA VAL A 39 13.56 16.45 -5.60
C VAL A 39 13.85 15.59 -4.38
N PRO A 40 12.97 15.60 -3.35
CA PRO A 40 12.94 14.53 -2.37
C PRO A 40 12.80 13.16 -3.05
N PRO A 41 13.16 12.06 -2.36
CA PRO A 41 12.95 10.72 -2.88
C PRO A 41 11.51 10.46 -3.31
N PHE A 42 11.33 9.60 -4.30
CA PHE A 42 10.01 9.09 -4.64
C PHE A 42 9.49 8.17 -3.54
N ILE A 43 8.15 8.02 -3.53
CA ILE A 43 7.42 7.18 -2.60
C ILE A 43 6.66 6.16 -3.44
N ASP A 44 6.94 4.87 -3.23
CA ASP A 44 6.01 3.81 -3.62
C ASP A 44 5.07 3.57 -2.45
N ALA A 45 3.86 4.11 -2.56
CA ALA A 45 2.91 4.13 -1.46
C ALA A 45 2.09 2.84 -1.35
N HIS A 46 2.14 1.94 -2.34
CA HIS A 46 1.34 0.72 -2.36
C HIS A 46 1.93 -0.32 -3.31
N VAL A 47 2.57 -1.34 -2.74
CA VAL A 47 3.11 -2.49 -3.49
C VAL A 47 2.86 -3.80 -2.73
N HIS A 48 2.93 -4.93 -3.43
CA HIS A 48 2.87 -6.28 -2.83
C HIS A 48 4.21 -6.99 -3.04
N LEU A 49 5.19 -6.67 -2.19
CA LEU A 49 6.55 -7.22 -2.32
C LEU A 49 6.61 -8.72 -2.02
N ASP A 50 5.69 -9.27 -1.23
CA ASP A 50 5.58 -10.71 -0.99
C ASP A 50 5.27 -11.50 -2.27
N ALA A 51 4.43 -10.93 -3.13
CA ALA A 51 4.01 -11.50 -4.42
C ALA A 51 4.90 -11.07 -5.60
N VAL A 52 5.84 -10.15 -5.42
CA VAL A 52 6.67 -9.62 -6.53
C VAL A 52 7.47 -10.72 -7.25
N LEU A 53 7.65 -10.57 -8.56
CA LEU A 53 8.45 -11.48 -9.40
C LEU A 53 7.95 -12.93 -9.42
N THR A 54 6.65 -13.16 -9.20
CA THR A 54 6.02 -14.49 -9.25
C THR A 54 5.13 -14.72 -10.48
N VAL A 55 5.05 -13.75 -11.40
CA VAL A 55 4.21 -13.84 -12.60
C VAL A 55 4.47 -15.15 -13.36
N GLY A 56 3.39 -15.89 -13.63
CA GLY A 56 3.44 -17.16 -14.34
C GLY A 56 3.61 -18.39 -13.44
N GLN A 57 3.61 -18.23 -12.11
CA GLN A 57 3.76 -19.32 -11.15
C GLN A 57 2.51 -19.46 -10.27
N PRO A 58 1.82 -20.61 -10.26
CA PRO A 58 2.04 -21.79 -11.11
C PRO A 58 1.54 -21.63 -12.56
N ARG A 59 0.83 -20.53 -12.86
CA ARG A 59 0.27 -20.23 -14.19
C ARG A 59 0.06 -18.72 -14.36
N TYR A 60 -0.23 -18.28 -15.58
CA TYR A 60 -0.57 -16.88 -15.87
C TYR A 60 -2.03 -16.57 -15.52
N ASN A 61 -2.29 -15.31 -15.15
CA ASN A 61 -3.64 -14.74 -15.07
C ASN A 61 -4.14 -14.45 -16.49
N THR A 62 -5.01 -15.32 -17.01
CA THR A 62 -5.44 -15.29 -18.41
C THR A 62 -6.64 -14.39 -18.67
N THR A 63 -7.51 -14.20 -17.67
CA THR A 63 -8.67 -13.31 -17.73
C THR A 63 -8.27 -11.86 -17.45
N GLY A 64 -7.16 -11.64 -16.75
CA GLY A 64 -6.73 -10.32 -16.30
C GLY A 64 -7.64 -9.75 -15.21
N THR A 65 -8.26 -10.61 -14.40
CA THR A 65 -9.15 -10.21 -13.30
C THR A 65 -8.45 -10.30 -11.95
N LEU A 66 -8.91 -9.49 -10.99
CA LEU A 66 -8.45 -9.55 -9.60
C LEU A 66 -8.66 -10.96 -9.02
N LEU A 67 -9.86 -11.53 -9.22
CA LEU A 67 -10.24 -12.85 -8.68
C LEU A 67 -9.32 -13.98 -9.15
N GLU A 68 -8.98 -14.03 -10.44
CA GLU A 68 -8.03 -15.04 -10.93
C GLU A 68 -6.63 -14.80 -10.35
N GLY A 69 -6.22 -13.55 -10.16
CA GLY A 69 -4.96 -13.19 -9.50
C GLY A 69 -4.89 -13.73 -8.06
N ILE A 70 -5.94 -13.50 -7.27
CA ILE A 70 -6.07 -14.02 -5.89
C ILE A 70 -6.02 -15.55 -5.90
N GLN A 71 -6.71 -16.20 -6.83
CA GLN A 71 -6.68 -17.66 -6.94
C GLN A 71 -5.28 -18.20 -7.26
N ILE A 72 -4.57 -17.61 -8.22
CA ILE A 72 -3.19 -17.99 -8.57
C ILE A 72 -2.27 -17.78 -7.38
N TRP A 73 -2.41 -16.66 -6.69
CA TRP A 73 -1.64 -16.39 -5.48
C TRP A 73 -1.91 -17.43 -4.39
N SER A 74 -3.19 -17.80 -4.16
CA SER A 74 -3.56 -18.87 -3.23
C SER A 74 -2.99 -20.24 -3.62
N GLU A 75 -2.84 -20.53 -4.92
CA GLU A 75 -2.18 -21.75 -5.41
C GLU A 75 -0.67 -21.74 -5.12
N LEU A 76 -0.03 -20.57 -5.23
CA LEU A 76 1.42 -20.41 -5.01
C LEU A 76 1.80 -20.36 -3.52
N LYS A 77 0.98 -19.69 -2.69
CA LYS A 77 1.24 -19.37 -1.29
C LYS A 77 1.79 -20.54 -0.46
N PRO A 78 1.24 -21.77 -0.54
CA PRO A 78 1.72 -22.91 0.25
C PRO A 78 3.15 -23.37 -0.09
N SER A 79 3.66 -22.99 -1.26
CA SER A 79 5.00 -23.34 -1.74
C SER A 79 6.06 -22.28 -1.45
N LEU A 80 5.65 -21.11 -0.90
CA LEU A 80 6.57 -20.03 -0.58
C LEU A 80 7.56 -20.47 0.47
N THR A 81 8.82 -20.06 0.28
CA THR A 81 9.85 -20.18 1.29
C THR A 81 10.36 -18.80 1.67
N ARG A 82 10.78 -18.65 2.92
CA ARG A 82 11.35 -17.38 3.40
C ARG A 82 12.50 -16.89 2.52
N GLU A 83 13.42 -17.79 2.13
CA GLU A 83 14.57 -17.44 1.30
C GLU A 83 14.17 -16.96 -0.11
N ASP A 84 13.18 -17.62 -0.73
CA ASP A 84 12.68 -17.19 -2.04
C ASP A 84 12.02 -15.81 -1.97
N VAL A 85 11.16 -15.57 -0.97
CA VAL A 85 10.53 -14.26 -0.76
C VAL A 85 11.59 -13.19 -0.57
N LYS A 86 12.56 -13.38 0.34
CA LYS A 86 13.63 -12.40 0.58
C LYS A 86 14.41 -12.08 -0.69
N LYS A 87 14.77 -13.10 -1.47
CA LYS A 87 15.51 -12.92 -2.72
C LYS A 87 14.74 -12.04 -3.71
N ARG A 88 13.43 -12.29 -3.90
CA ARG A 88 12.60 -11.50 -4.83
C ARG A 88 12.38 -10.08 -4.34
N VAL A 89 12.06 -9.91 -3.05
CA VAL A 89 11.85 -8.60 -2.42
C VAL A 89 13.12 -7.73 -2.53
N LEU A 90 14.30 -8.29 -2.21
CA LEU A 90 15.56 -7.56 -2.29
C LEU A 90 15.91 -7.14 -3.73
N GLU A 91 15.53 -7.94 -4.72
CA GLU A 91 15.73 -7.58 -6.13
C GLU A 91 14.82 -6.42 -6.54
N GLU A 92 13.53 -6.45 -6.18
CA GLU A 92 12.60 -5.35 -6.47
C GLU A 92 13.03 -4.05 -5.78
N ILE A 93 13.37 -4.09 -4.48
CA ILE A 93 13.82 -2.91 -3.74
C ILE A 93 15.07 -2.29 -4.40
N ARG A 94 15.98 -3.10 -4.94
CA ARG A 94 17.14 -2.57 -5.67
C ARG A 94 16.72 -1.81 -6.91
N TRP A 95 15.71 -2.30 -7.65
CA TRP A 95 15.20 -1.62 -8.83
C TRP A 95 14.51 -0.31 -8.47
N GLU A 96 13.66 -0.31 -7.45
CA GLU A 96 13.00 0.90 -6.92
C GLU A 96 14.01 1.97 -6.46
N VAL A 97 14.99 1.57 -5.64
CA VAL A 97 16.04 2.48 -5.14
C VAL A 97 16.90 3.04 -6.28
N ALA A 98 17.19 2.22 -7.31
CA ALA A 98 17.91 2.68 -8.49
C ALA A 98 17.13 3.74 -9.30
N GLN A 99 15.81 3.80 -9.17
CA GLN A 99 14.95 4.84 -9.76
C GLN A 99 14.68 6.02 -8.80
N GLY A 100 15.27 6.01 -7.60
CA GLY A 100 15.15 7.11 -6.63
C GLY A 100 13.98 6.98 -5.64
N THR A 101 13.33 5.82 -5.57
CA THR A 101 12.32 5.53 -4.54
C THR A 101 13.00 5.11 -3.24
N LEU A 102 12.83 5.87 -2.16
CA LEU A 102 13.43 5.57 -0.84
C LEU A 102 12.39 5.41 0.28
N HIS A 103 11.10 5.47 -0.03
CA HIS A 103 10.00 5.21 0.89
C HIS A 103 9.02 4.26 0.22
N ILE A 104 8.86 3.08 0.80
CA ILE A 104 8.08 1.98 0.23
C ILE A 104 7.07 1.52 1.28
N ARG A 105 5.81 1.36 0.90
CA ARG A 105 4.79 0.70 1.72
C ARG A 105 4.34 -0.57 1.02
N SER A 106 4.72 -1.71 1.59
CA SER A 106 4.30 -3.02 1.10
C SER A 106 3.15 -3.57 1.92
N HIS A 107 2.12 -4.05 1.24
CA HIS A 107 1.17 -5.00 1.80
C HIS A 107 1.83 -6.37 1.85
N VAL A 108 1.47 -7.16 2.86
CA VAL A 108 1.94 -8.54 3.01
C VAL A 108 0.75 -9.40 3.39
N ASP A 109 0.50 -10.44 2.60
CA ASP A 109 -0.58 -11.36 2.85
C ASP A 109 -0.36 -12.14 4.16
N VAL A 110 -1.28 -11.94 5.11
CA VAL A 110 -1.29 -12.59 6.43
C VAL A 110 -2.25 -13.79 6.50
N CYS A 111 -2.99 -14.08 5.43
CA CYS A 111 -3.80 -15.29 5.27
C CYS A 111 -2.91 -16.51 4.96
N ASP A 112 -1.90 -16.71 5.80
CA ASP A 112 -0.95 -17.83 5.84
C ASP A 112 -0.73 -18.21 7.32
N PRO A 113 -1.12 -19.43 7.76
CA PRO A 113 -0.89 -19.90 9.14
C PRO A 113 0.56 -19.79 9.62
N ASN A 114 1.52 -19.85 8.69
CA ASN A 114 2.95 -19.78 8.99
C ASN A 114 3.51 -18.34 8.97
N LEU A 115 2.77 -17.38 8.42
CA LEU A 115 3.20 -15.99 8.20
C LEU A 115 4.58 -15.92 7.52
N THR A 116 4.77 -16.76 6.49
CA THR A 116 6.07 -17.02 5.85
C THR A 116 6.61 -15.77 5.18
N ALA A 117 5.79 -15.11 4.36
CA ALA A 117 6.15 -13.88 3.69
C ALA A 117 6.38 -12.74 4.68
N LEU A 118 5.52 -12.57 5.69
CA LEU A 118 5.69 -11.53 6.72
C LEU A 118 7.03 -11.65 7.44
N LYS A 119 7.41 -12.86 7.88
CA LYS A 119 8.72 -13.09 8.53
C LYS A 119 9.88 -12.74 7.61
N ALA A 120 9.77 -13.06 6.31
CA ALA A 120 10.76 -12.66 5.31
C ALA A 120 10.88 -11.14 5.19
N LEU A 121 9.75 -10.43 5.01
CA LEU A 121 9.77 -8.99 4.82
C LEU A 121 10.19 -8.21 6.09
N LEU A 122 9.87 -8.71 7.29
CA LEU A 122 10.36 -8.11 8.54
C LEU A 122 11.90 -8.11 8.60
N GLU A 123 12.54 -9.17 8.10
CA GLU A 123 14.00 -9.21 8.01
C GLU A 123 14.55 -8.33 6.91
N VAL A 124 13.90 -8.33 5.74
CA VAL A 124 14.31 -7.43 4.65
C VAL A 124 14.23 -5.99 5.12
N ARG A 125 13.19 -5.59 5.85
CA ARG A 125 13.05 -4.25 6.43
C ARG A 125 14.29 -3.85 7.25
N GLU A 126 14.83 -4.75 8.04
CA GLU A 126 16.07 -4.50 8.80
C GLU A 126 17.32 -4.46 7.90
N GLU A 127 17.41 -5.35 6.90
CA GLU A 127 18.53 -5.41 5.96
C GLU A 127 18.63 -4.15 5.06
N VAL A 128 17.49 -3.54 4.73
CA VAL A 128 17.42 -2.39 3.81
C VAL A 128 17.33 -1.04 4.52
N ARG A 129 17.32 -1.00 5.86
CA ARG A 129 17.10 0.23 6.65
C ARG A 129 18.07 1.37 6.33
N ASP A 130 19.28 1.05 5.87
CA ASP A 130 20.32 2.02 5.54
C ASP A 130 20.21 2.53 4.08
N ILE A 131 19.33 1.93 3.27
CA ILE A 131 19.11 2.29 1.86
C ILE A 131 17.71 2.87 1.60
N CYS A 132 16.66 2.36 2.23
CA CYS A 132 15.29 2.85 2.07
C CYS A 132 14.45 2.59 3.33
N ASN A 133 13.31 3.28 3.42
CA ASN A 133 12.32 3.04 4.47
C ASN A 133 11.25 2.10 3.94
N LEU A 134 11.03 0.98 4.61
CA LEU A 134 10.00 0.01 4.26
C LEU A 134 8.94 -0.06 5.38
N GLN A 135 7.70 0.30 5.05
CA GLN A 135 6.53 0.08 5.90
C GLN A 135 5.82 -1.21 5.49
N LEU A 136 5.36 -1.98 6.48
CA LEU A 136 4.62 -3.22 6.24
C LEU A 136 3.16 -3.09 6.71
N VAL A 137 2.22 -3.34 5.81
CA VAL A 137 0.79 -3.45 6.11
C VAL A 137 0.44 -4.92 6.31
N ALA A 138 -0.14 -5.27 7.45
CA ALA A 138 -0.70 -6.61 7.66
C ALA A 138 -1.97 -6.76 6.82
N PHE A 139 -1.90 -7.45 5.68
CA PHE A 139 -2.96 -7.46 4.68
C PHE A 139 -3.70 -8.81 4.63
N PRO A 140 -4.99 -8.86 4.98
CA PRO A 140 -5.76 -10.11 4.99
C PRO A 140 -6.33 -10.40 3.59
N GLN A 141 -5.49 -10.84 2.64
CA GLN A 141 -5.85 -11.00 1.21
C GLN A 141 -7.14 -11.82 0.98
N ASP A 142 -7.36 -12.88 1.77
CA ASP A 142 -8.50 -13.79 1.66
C ASP A 142 -9.68 -13.41 2.61
N GLY A 143 -9.63 -12.21 3.19
CA GLY A 143 -10.61 -11.71 4.17
C GLY A 143 -10.22 -11.95 5.62
N ILE A 144 -10.63 -11.05 6.52
CA ILE A 144 -10.54 -11.22 7.98
C ILE A 144 -11.62 -12.18 8.46
N MET A 145 -12.85 -11.99 7.97
CA MET A 145 -14.03 -12.73 8.44
C MET A 145 -14.24 -14.01 7.64
N SER A 146 -13.84 -14.01 6.37
CA SER A 146 -14.03 -15.13 5.44
C SER A 146 -12.91 -16.18 5.51
N PHE A 147 -11.73 -15.84 6.05
CA PHE A 147 -10.61 -16.76 6.16
C PHE A 147 -10.54 -17.47 7.52
N PRO A 148 -10.23 -18.78 7.57
CA PRO A 148 -10.04 -19.50 8.83
C PRO A 148 -8.96 -18.85 9.72
N ASN A 149 -9.36 -18.42 10.92
CA ASN A 149 -8.52 -17.71 11.88
C ASN A 149 -8.00 -16.35 11.39
N GLY A 150 -8.71 -15.68 10.46
CA GLY A 150 -8.27 -14.41 9.87
C GLY A 150 -8.04 -13.32 10.92
N ARG A 151 -8.92 -13.21 11.92
CA ARG A 151 -8.77 -12.27 13.04
C ARG A 151 -7.49 -12.50 13.84
N GLU A 152 -7.21 -13.76 14.17
CA GLU A 152 -6.05 -14.18 14.94
C GLU A 152 -4.76 -13.97 14.15
N LEU A 153 -4.77 -14.25 12.85
CA LEU A 153 -3.62 -14.06 11.97
C LEU A 153 -3.28 -12.58 11.80
N LEU A 154 -4.29 -11.74 11.57
CA LEU A 154 -4.08 -10.29 11.46
C LEU A 154 -3.52 -9.70 12.75
N ARG A 155 -4.10 -10.08 13.91
CA ARG A 155 -3.58 -9.69 15.22
C ARG A 155 -2.14 -10.12 15.43
N LYS A 156 -1.82 -11.39 15.12
CA LYS A 156 -0.46 -11.94 15.23
C LYS A 156 0.53 -11.20 14.32
N ALA A 157 0.11 -10.78 13.13
CA ALA A 157 0.95 -9.97 12.25
C ALA A 157 1.27 -8.59 12.86
N MET A 158 0.30 -7.97 13.54
CA MET A 158 0.53 -6.73 14.29
C MET A 158 1.48 -6.95 15.47
N GLU A 159 1.33 -8.05 16.22
CA GLU A 159 2.26 -8.43 17.31
C GLU A 159 3.70 -8.65 16.82
N LEU A 160 3.88 -9.17 15.61
CA LEU A 160 5.19 -9.37 14.99
C LEU A 160 5.83 -8.06 14.49
N GLY A 161 5.07 -6.97 14.43
CA GLY A 161 5.60 -5.64 14.16
C GLY A 161 5.30 -5.09 12.76
N CYS A 162 4.15 -5.43 12.16
CA CYS A 162 3.61 -4.62 11.07
C CYS A 162 3.36 -3.17 11.51
N ASP A 163 3.54 -2.25 10.58
CA ASP A 163 3.44 -0.80 10.81
C ASP A 163 2.00 -0.30 10.68
N LEU A 164 1.19 -0.97 9.87
CA LEU A 164 -0.20 -0.63 9.58
C LEU A 164 -1.10 -1.86 9.57
N VAL A 165 -2.38 -1.64 9.90
CA VAL A 165 -3.45 -2.64 9.79
C VAL A 165 -4.10 -2.52 8.41
N GLY A 166 -4.22 -3.65 7.71
CA GLY A 166 -4.94 -3.73 6.45
C GLY A 166 -6.36 -4.27 6.59
N GLY A 167 -7.06 -4.33 5.46
CA GLY A 167 -8.42 -4.88 5.32
C GLY A 167 -8.77 -5.03 3.85
N ILE A 168 -9.79 -5.82 3.54
CA ILE A 168 -10.28 -6.05 2.16
C ILE A 168 -11.81 -6.17 2.14
N PRO A 169 -12.54 -5.15 2.61
CA PRO A 169 -13.95 -5.32 3.00
C PRO A 169 -14.87 -5.68 1.82
N HIS A 170 -14.49 -5.29 0.61
CA HIS A 170 -15.21 -5.59 -0.63
C HIS A 170 -15.11 -7.06 -1.07
N PHE A 171 -14.14 -7.82 -0.52
CA PHE A 171 -13.91 -9.23 -0.83
C PHE A 171 -14.53 -10.18 0.21
N GLU A 172 -14.94 -9.66 1.36
CA GLU A 172 -15.69 -10.45 2.34
C GLU A 172 -16.98 -11.00 1.75
N TRP A 173 -17.40 -12.20 2.19
CA TRP A 173 -18.53 -12.90 1.55
C TRP A 173 -19.86 -12.15 1.58
N THR A 174 -20.05 -11.28 2.57
CA THR A 174 -21.28 -10.49 2.70
C THR A 174 -20.96 -9.05 3.02
N ARG A 175 -21.90 -8.16 2.68
CA ARG A 175 -21.82 -6.73 3.00
C ARG A 175 -21.61 -6.49 4.50
N ASP A 176 -22.27 -7.26 5.36
CA ASP A 176 -22.15 -7.08 6.81
C ASP A 176 -20.79 -7.56 7.33
N MET A 177 -20.23 -8.64 6.76
CA MET A 177 -18.86 -9.06 7.05
C MET A 177 -17.83 -8.01 6.59
N GLY A 178 -18.04 -7.35 5.45
CA GLY A 178 -17.19 -6.24 5.00
C GLY A 178 -17.24 -5.01 5.91
N VAL A 179 -18.40 -4.72 6.51
CA VAL A 179 -18.48 -3.68 7.56
C VAL A 179 -17.72 -4.12 8.81
N GLU A 180 -17.87 -5.37 9.20
CA GLU A 180 -17.16 -5.93 10.36
C GLU A 180 -15.64 -5.96 10.15
N ASP A 181 -15.16 -6.22 8.93
CA ASP A 181 -13.75 -6.14 8.51
C ASP A 181 -13.16 -4.76 8.83
N VAL A 182 -13.84 -3.69 8.38
CA VAL A 182 -13.43 -2.31 8.69
C VAL A 182 -13.41 -2.07 10.20
N HIS A 183 -14.47 -2.44 10.92
CA HIS A 183 -14.54 -2.21 12.36
C HIS A 183 -13.41 -2.92 13.11
N TYR A 184 -13.08 -4.15 12.72
CA TYR A 184 -12.00 -4.92 13.35
C TYR A 184 -10.62 -4.33 13.01
N ALA A 185 -10.42 -3.83 11.79
CA ALA A 185 -9.19 -3.09 11.44
C ALA A 185 -9.00 -1.87 12.35
N PHE A 186 -10.06 -1.11 12.61
CA PHE A 186 -10.04 0.01 13.58
C PHE A 186 -9.78 -0.44 15.02
N GLU A 187 -10.36 -1.56 15.45
CA GLU A 187 -10.11 -2.14 16.77
C GLU A 187 -8.61 -2.42 16.97
N LEU A 188 -7.99 -3.15 16.04
CA LEU A 188 -6.56 -3.44 16.09
C LEU A 188 -5.70 -2.18 15.97
N ALA A 189 -6.07 -1.25 15.08
CA ALA A 189 -5.32 -0.01 14.90
C ALA A 189 -5.24 0.79 16.21
N LYS A 190 -6.34 0.87 16.97
CA LYS A 190 -6.35 1.52 18.29
C LYS A 190 -5.55 0.74 19.32
N GLU A 191 -5.72 -0.57 19.37
CA GLU A 191 -5.03 -1.43 20.34
C GLU A 191 -3.51 -1.33 20.20
N PHE A 192 -3.00 -1.37 18.97
CA PHE A 192 -1.57 -1.31 18.66
C PHE A 192 -1.07 0.12 18.42
N ASN A 193 -1.95 1.12 18.47
CA ASN A 193 -1.70 2.52 18.09
C ASN A 193 -1.04 2.67 16.70
N ARG A 194 -1.58 1.97 15.70
CA ARG A 194 -1.09 1.94 14.32
C ARG A 194 -2.04 2.60 13.33
N ASP A 195 -1.51 2.94 12.17
CA ASP A 195 -2.29 3.53 11.08
C ASP A 195 -3.00 2.42 10.29
N ILE A 196 -3.95 2.79 9.43
CA ILE A 196 -4.75 1.86 8.62
C ILE A 196 -4.47 2.10 7.13
N ASP A 197 -4.33 1.03 6.36
CA ASP A 197 -4.33 1.06 4.90
C ASP A 197 -5.09 -0.15 4.35
N CYS A 198 -6.36 0.05 3.99
CA CYS A 198 -7.22 -1.02 3.48
C CYS A 198 -7.33 -0.98 1.95
N HIS A 199 -7.36 -2.16 1.33
CA HIS A 199 -7.82 -2.34 -0.04
C HIS A 199 -9.33 -2.12 -0.09
N CYS A 200 -9.73 -0.87 -0.33
CA CYS A 200 -11.12 -0.48 -0.23
C CYS A 200 -11.76 -0.43 -1.61
N ASP A 201 -12.90 -1.11 -1.76
CA ASP A 201 -13.74 -1.05 -2.96
C ASP A 201 -12.97 -1.28 -4.29
N GLU A 202 -12.05 -2.25 -4.35
CA GLU A 202 -11.28 -2.62 -5.57
C GLU A 202 -12.12 -3.47 -6.56
N THR A 203 -13.26 -2.92 -6.96
CA THR A 203 -14.24 -3.55 -7.85
C THR A 203 -14.94 -2.50 -8.72
N ASP A 204 -15.72 -2.95 -9.71
CA ASP A 204 -16.56 -2.12 -10.57
C ASP A 204 -18.02 -2.02 -10.07
N ASP A 205 -18.35 -2.66 -8.94
CA ASP A 205 -19.69 -2.67 -8.34
C ASP A 205 -20.02 -1.31 -7.69
N PRO A 206 -21.03 -0.56 -8.19
CA PRO A 206 -21.43 0.73 -7.61
C PRO A 206 -22.02 0.65 -6.19
N LEU A 207 -22.26 -0.57 -5.67
CA LEU A 207 -22.76 -0.84 -4.33
C LEU A 207 -21.66 -1.22 -3.34
N SER A 208 -20.43 -1.50 -3.78
CA SER A 208 -19.27 -1.60 -2.89
C SER A 208 -18.99 -0.21 -2.35
N ARG A 209 -19.27 0.04 -1.07
CA ARG A 209 -19.28 1.39 -0.48
C ARG A 209 -18.55 1.45 0.86
N PHE A 210 -17.59 0.56 1.07
CA PHE A 210 -16.90 0.43 2.35
C PHE A 210 -16.02 1.65 2.67
N THR A 211 -15.61 2.42 1.65
CA THR A 211 -14.90 3.69 1.81
C THR A 211 -15.69 4.67 2.70
N GLU A 212 -17.03 4.67 2.64
CA GLU A 212 -17.85 5.54 3.50
C GLU A 212 -17.85 5.11 4.96
N VAL A 213 -17.78 3.79 5.22
CA VAL A 213 -17.67 3.21 6.55
C VAL A 213 -16.32 3.60 7.15
N MET A 214 -15.23 3.43 6.39
CA MET A 214 -13.89 3.84 6.81
C MET A 214 -13.85 5.33 7.16
N ALA A 215 -14.42 6.20 6.32
CA ALA A 215 -14.43 7.63 6.58
C ALA A 215 -15.26 8.02 7.82
N ALA A 216 -16.43 7.39 8.00
CA ALA A 216 -17.27 7.62 9.19
C ALA A 216 -16.55 7.19 10.48
N ASP A 217 -15.97 5.99 10.48
CA ASP A 217 -15.23 5.45 11.63
C ASP A 217 -13.99 6.28 11.94
N THR A 218 -13.29 6.77 10.92
CA THR A 218 -12.14 7.68 11.09
C THR A 218 -12.51 8.89 11.94
N ILE A 219 -13.66 9.52 11.65
CA ILE A 219 -14.15 10.69 12.40
C ILE A 219 -14.61 10.28 13.80
N GLN A 220 -15.44 9.24 13.90
CA GLN A 220 -16.06 8.81 15.17
C GLN A 220 -15.02 8.34 16.18
N GLN A 221 -13.93 7.73 15.71
CA GLN A 221 -12.89 7.16 16.54
C GLN A 221 -11.68 8.08 16.73
N GLY A 222 -11.70 9.29 16.15
CA GLY A 222 -10.62 10.26 16.31
C GLY A 222 -9.31 9.89 15.60
N TRP A 223 -9.40 9.16 14.48
CA TRP A 223 -8.25 8.64 13.73
C TRP A 223 -7.92 9.45 12.47
N GLN A 224 -8.39 10.70 12.38
CA GLN A 224 -8.16 11.56 11.21
C GLN A 224 -6.68 11.69 10.86
N GLY A 225 -6.35 11.61 9.56
CA GLY A 225 -4.99 11.68 9.04
C GLY A 225 -4.17 10.38 9.17
N ARG A 226 -4.74 9.34 9.78
CA ARG A 226 -4.07 8.04 10.05
C ARG A 226 -4.71 6.85 9.30
N VAL A 227 -5.59 7.14 8.35
CA VAL A 227 -6.33 6.13 7.57
C VAL A 227 -6.10 6.37 6.09
N THR A 228 -5.81 5.30 5.37
CA THR A 228 -5.65 5.27 3.92
C THR A 228 -6.65 4.28 3.32
N ALA A 229 -7.35 4.70 2.28
CA ALA A 229 -8.19 3.85 1.46
C ALA A 229 -7.50 3.67 0.10
N SER A 230 -6.91 2.50 -0.11
CA SER A 230 -6.23 2.14 -1.34
C SER A 230 -7.22 1.64 -2.39
N HIS A 231 -6.90 1.88 -3.66
CA HIS A 231 -7.70 1.61 -4.87
C HIS A 231 -8.95 2.48 -5.01
N CYS A 232 -9.95 2.28 -4.16
CA CYS A 232 -11.26 2.95 -4.25
C CYS A 232 -11.88 2.89 -5.66
N THR A 233 -11.64 1.82 -6.43
CA THR A 233 -12.00 1.80 -7.84
C THR A 233 -13.50 1.91 -8.03
N ALA A 234 -14.34 1.34 -7.15
CA ALA A 234 -15.80 1.46 -7.30
C ALA A 234 -16.28 2.92 -7.36
N MET A 235 -15.48 3.88 -6.90
CA MET A 235 -15.80 5.30 -6.96
C MET A 235 -16.03 5.84 -8.38
N HIS A 236 -15.36 5.29 -9.40
CA HIS A 236 -15.62 5.67 -10.80
C HIS A 236 -16.98 5.16 -11.31
N SER A 237 -17.62 4.26 -10.54
CA SER A 237 -18.89 3.62 -10.86
C SER A 237 -20.06 4.14 -10.04
N TYR A 238 -19.81 4.96 -9.02
CA TYR A 238 -20.86 5.46 -8.14
C TYR A 238 -21.84 6.40 -8.85
N ASP A 239 -23.04 6.48 -8.26
CA ASP A 239 -23.92 7.62 -8.49
C ASP A 239 -23.20 8.93 -8.12
N ASN A 240 -23.35 9.95 -8.96
CA ASN A 240 -22.63 11.22 -8.79
C ASN A 240 -23.03 11.98 -7.52
N ALA A 241 -24.30 11.92 -7.09
CA ALA A 241 -24.73 12.58 -5.87
C ALA A 241 -24.14 11.88 -4.64
N TYR A 242 -24.09 10.55 -4.66
CA TYR A 242 -23.38 9.76 -3.66
C TYR A 242 -21.88 10.07 -3.61
N ALA A 243 -21.20 10.09 -4.76
CA ALA A 243 -19.77 10.40 -4.84
C ALA A 243 -19.46 11.81 -4.31
N PHE A 244 -20.28 12.81 -4.65
CA PHE A 244 -20.12 14.18 -4.15
C PHE A 244 -20.21 14.26 -2.62
N LYS A 245 -21.19 13.55 -2.02
CA LYS A 245 -21.29 13.40 -0.55
C LYS A 245 -20.04 12.73 0.02
N LEU A 246 -19.58 11.65 -0.60
CA LEU A 246 -18.43 10.87 -0.13
C LEU A 246 -17.13 11.67 -0.15
N ILE A 247 -16.86 12.44 -1.20
CA ILE A 247 -15.67 13.32 -1.29
C ILE A 247 -15.62 14.29 -0.11
N HIS A 248 -16.77 14.89 0.25
CA HIS A 248 -16.85 15.77 1.41
C HIS A 248 -16.54 15.01 2.71
N LEU A 249 -17.10 13.82 2.88
CA LEU A 249 -16.86 12.99 4.06
C LEU A 249 -15.39 12.58 4.20
N LEU A 250 -14.72 12.18 3.11
CA LEU A 250 -13.31 11.85 3.09
C LEU A 250 -12.42 13.04 3.48
N ALA A 251 -12.77 14.24 2.99
CA ALA A 251 -12.06 15.46 3.36
C ALA A 251 -12.21 15.79 4.85
N LEU A 252 -13.41 15.64 5.42
CA LEU A 252 -13.63 15.81 6.86
C LEU A 252 -12.86 14.78 7.70
N ALA A 253 -12.82 13.55 7.22
CA ALA A 253 -12.11 12.45 7.86
C ALA A 253 -10.59 12.53 7.71
N GLN A 254 -10.07 13.35 6.78
CA GLN A 254 -8.66 13.38 6.39
C GLN A 254 -8.15 11.98 6.03
N VAL A 255 -8.97 11.20 5.33
CA VAL A 255 -8.58 9.90 4.78
C VAL A 255 -7.72 10.12 3.55
N ASN A 256 -6.56 9.49 3.52
CA ASN A 256 -5.70 9.46 2.33
C ASN A 256 -6.27 8.47 1.32
N VAL A 257 -6.11 8.76 0.03
CA VAL A 257 -6.51 7.84 -1.06
C VAL A 257 -5.29 7.54 -1.91
N ILE A 258 -5.03 6.26 -2.15
CA ILE A 258 -4.00 5.79 -3.07
C ILE A 258 -4.70 5.16 -4.28
N ALA A 259 -4.41 5.67 -5.47
CA ALA A 259 -4.88 5.09 -6.72
C ALA A 259 -3.73 4.36 -7.41
N ASN A 260 -4.00 3.17 -7.95
CA ASN A 260 -3.01 2.30 -8.60
C ASN A 260 -3.36 2.17 -10.09
N PRO A 261 -3.14 3.23 -10.89
CA PRO A 261 -3.72 3.33 -12.24
C PRO A 261 -3.24 2.23 -13.19
N PHE A 262 -2.00 1.76 -13.06
CA PHE A 262 -1.46 0.69 -13.92
C PHE A 262 -2.14 -0.66 -13.64
N ASP A 263 -2.37 -0.98 -12.37
CA ASP A 263 -3.07 -2.22 -12.00
C ASP A 263 -4.56 -2.10 -12.32
N ASN A 264 -5.18 -0.98 -11.93
CA ASN A 264 -6.62 -0.80 -12.08
C ASN A 264 -7.05 -0.73 -13.55
N VAL A 265 -6.24 -0.17 -14.49
CA VAL A 265 -6.57 -0.20 -15.93
C VAL A 265 -6.54 -1.61 -16.53
N VAL A 266 -5.78 -2.53 -15.91
CA VAL A 266 -5.73 -3.94 -16.32
C VAL A 266 -6.84 -4.74 -15.67
N LEU A 267 -7.12 -4.52 -14.38
CA LEU A 267 -8.01 -5.36 -13.57
C LEU A 267 -9.49 -4.95 -13.64
N GLN A 268 -9.78 -3.66 -13.83
CA GLN A 268 -11.14 -3.11 -13.86
C GLN A 268 -11.74 -3.10 -15.28
N GLY A 269 -13.05 -2.91 -15.41
CA GLY A 269 -13.78 -2.96 -16.68
C GLY A 269 -13.82 -4.35 -17.33
N ARG A 270 -13.46 -5.40 -16.60
CA ARG A 270 -13.42 -6.78 -17.09
C ARG A 270 -14.81 -7.40 -17.20
N PHE A 271 -15.74 -6.97 -16.37
CA PHE A 271 -17.14 -7.39 -16.38
C PHE A 271 -18.05 -6.47 -17.23
N ASP A 272 -17.52 -5.36 -17.72
CA ASP A 272 -18.27 -4.40 -18.52
C ASP A 272 -18.57 -4.90 -19.94
N THR A 273 -19.77 -4.52 -20.41
CA THR A 273 -20.10 -4.54 -21.84
C THR A 273 -19.67 -3.22 -22.51
N TYR A 274 -19.80 -3.11 -23.84
CA TYR A 274 -19.43 -1.88 -24.54
C TYR A 274 -20.52 -0.79 -24.41
N PRO A 275 -20.14 0.48 -24.17
CA PRO A 275 -18.78 0.98 -23.94
C PRO A 275 -18.27 0.65 -22.53
N LYS A 276 -17.02 0.16 -22.44
CA LYS A 276 -16.37 -0.18 -21.16
C LYS A 276 -15.92 1.07 -20.42
N ARG A 277 -16.17 1.13 -19.11
CA ARG A 277 -15.60 2.13 -18.21
C ARG A 277 -14.07 2.00 -18.20
N ARG A 278 -13.34 3.10 -18.01
CA ARG A 278 -11.87 3.14 -18.03
C ARG A 278 -11.24 3.78 -16.79
N GLY A 279 -12.00 3.90 -15.71
CA GLY A 279 -11.64 4.76 -14.58
C GLY A 279 -11.89 6.23 -14.89
#